data_AF-A0A7J6TDT8-F1
#
_entry.id   AF-A0A7J6TDT8-F1
#
_cell.length_a   1.000
_cell.length_b   1.000
_cell.length_c   1.000
_cell.angle_alpha   90.00
_cell.angle_beta   90.00
_cell.angle_gamma   90.00
#
_symmetry.space_group_name_H-M   'P 1'
#
loop_
_entity.id
_entity.type
_entity.pdbx_description
1 polymer ?
#
loop_
_entity_poly.entity_id
_entity_poly.type
_entity_poly.pdbx_seq_one_letter_code
_entity_poly.pdbx_strand_id
1 'polypeptide(L)'
;YFQRATKCMSRFVNVMDMRSPELAQAVDLCRKVGTAESRDLGETIINTIITTMPAMTLDKASRYMYAFARHEIVDVRFWVEASSYVRNCGMVPRDSNDLTTLVYSFRKACVAHDPIYDYLAELATEQLVSGLNPVQTHTCLATFTRVELKDTTVVQRLVDHFTELVERAEELQPSAMASGLKRSPMLVCAEDILSAAVSIARVPDMIESSKMMKASINLAWRDLTVLSSDEIVSFLWCLRQVQAEETEEFFKAAVQDLLKTQPADGEKENLSAVKLIWLCEASEIWATPEEVSRLIVRLRKLLPQVDSCGLMARLVASVTKLNSTVWAENGPFTDMILSRSLDLVAEAQGPTVLTDICNLLSLLVDIRPEQANELALKALAGRSQTERCTAMRVLGIPEPEGVDEVAQTEEVEEIVAEVEPTPLAEDMKREDFDEIYTRLARALASSEDSRILEVVDRLAEVVVDGTLTAVQLVSITELLVGEEFRGARRLSGVLYLFEKIGEAAVTRMGSMSTELAVQMMANFALSGVPYVYLFENIVKDRAATMSPIQAIRTLEACASLRIRIPKEMALLVRQCLDGPNALVRLSSSHAVRLLTCTSALRLAPSSDRQGGDFVSRILD
;
A
#
# COMPACT_ATOMS: atom_id res chain seq x y z
N TYR A 1 11.19 39.60 9.63
CA TYR A 1 10.93 39.53 8.18
C TYR A 1 9.60 38.86 7.85
N PHE A 2 9.31 37.66 8.35
CA PHE A 2 8.04 36.96 8.12
C PHE A 2 6.79 37.79 8.43
N GLN A 3 6.71 38.43 9.61
CA GLN A 3 5.59 39.34 9.95
C GLN A 3 5.39 40.49 8.95
N ARG A 4 6.48 41.00 8.34
CA ARG A 4 6.41 42.03 7.29
C ARG A 4 5.90 41.43 5.98
N ALA A 5 6.34 40.23 5.62
CA ALA A 5 5.85 39.50 4.47
C ALA A 5 4.36 39.14 4.62
N THR A 6 3.89 38.70 5.79
CA THR A 6 2.46 38.43 6.06
C THR A 6 1.62 39.69 5.86
N LYS A 7 2.07 40.84 6.39
CA LYS A 7 1.43 42.13 6.16
C LYS A 7 1.43 42.57 4.70
N CYS A 8 2.42 42.17 3.91
CA CYS A 8 2.42 42.42 2.47
C CYS A 8 1.47 41.49 1.72
N MET A 9 1.46 40.19 2.03
CA MET A 9 0.58 39.20 1.40
C MET A 9 -0.90 39.49 1.66
N SER A 10 -1.26 39.86 2.89
CA SER A 10 -2.62 40.29 3.23
C SER A 10 -3.08 41.58 2.51
N ARG A 11 -2.15 42.34 1.93
CA ARG A 11 -2.43 43.55 1.13
C ARG A 11 -2.45 43.28 -0.38
N PHE A 12 -2.05 42.09 -0.83
CA PHE A 12 -2.15 41.73 -2.23
C PHE A 12 -3.63 41.54 -2.58
N VAL A 13 -4.15 42.47 -3.39
CA VAL A 13 -5.55 42.46 -3.86
C VAL A 13 -5.78 41.32 -4.87
N ASN A 14 -4.72 40.86 -5.53
CA ASN A 14 -4.82 39.83 -6.56
C ASN A 14 -3.64 38.84 -6.54
N VAL A 15 -3.85 37.66 -5.96
CA VAL A 15 -2.88 36.54 -6.02
C VAL A 15 -2.66 36.05 -7.46
N MET A 16 -3.53 36.40 -8.42
CA MET A 16 -3.39 36.00 -9.82
C MET A 16 -2.16 36.60 -10.52
N ASP A 17 -1.61 37.69 -9.98
CA ASP A 17 -0.42 38.35 -10.55
C ASP A 17 0.90 37.68 -10.13
N MET A 18 0.82 36.73 -9.19
CA MET A 18 1.98 35.98 -8.70
C MET A 18 2.14 34.65 -9.46
N ARG A 19 3.39 34.16 -9.51
CA ARG A 19 3.72 32.88 -10.16
C ARG A 19 3.46 31.73 -9.19
N SER A 20 2.66 30.76 -9.62
CA SER A 20 2.28 29.62 -8.78
C SER A 20 3.47 28.80 -8.23
N PRO A 21 4.58 28.57 -8.96
CA PRO A 21 5.72 27.85 -8.41
C PRO A 21 6.41 28.62 -7.27
N GLU A 22 6.46 29.96 -7.36
CA GLU A 22 7.12 30.80 -6.34
C GLU A 22 6.31 30.82 -5.04
N LEU A 23 4.98 30.87 -5.16
CA LEU A 23 4.08 30.79 -4.00
C LEU A 23 4.09 29.38 -3.37
N ALA A 24 4.10 28.33 -4.18
CA ALA A 24 4.22 26.97 -3.68
C ALA A 24 5.57 26.77 -2.95
N GLN A 25 6.68 27.23 -3.54
CA GLN A 25 7.99 27.20 -2.92
C GLN A 25 8.02 28.02 -1.61
N ALA A 26 7.37 29.18 -1.58
CA ALA A 26 7.29 30.00 -0.37
C ALA A 26 6.52 29.28 0.76
N VAL A 27 5.41 28.59 0.45
CA VAL A 27 4.66 27.79 1.43
C VAL A 27 5.50 26.62 1.94
N ASP A 28 6.18 25.89 1.06
CA ASP A 28 7.09 24.81 1.43
C ASP A 28 8.22 25.31 2.35
N LEU A 29 8.86 26.43 2.00
CA LEU A 29 9.88 27.07 2.84
C LEU A 29 9.33 27.53 4.19
N CYS A 30 8.12 28.07 4.24
CA CYS A 30 7.46 28.47 5.48
C CYS A 30 7.25 27.28 6.42
N ARG A 31 6.87 26.12 5.87
CA ARG A 31 6.72 24.86 6.61
C ARG A 31 8.06 24.33 7.11
N LYS A 32 9.10 24.38 6.28
CA LYS A 32 10.47 23.97 6.62
C LYS A 32 11.08 24.80 7.75
N VAL A 33 10.84 26.12 7.74
CA VAL A 33 11.34 27.04 8.78
C VAL A 33 10.62 26.83 10.11
N GLY A 34 9.31 26.60 10.08
CA GLY A 34 8.54 26.13 11.23
C GLY A 34 8.38 27.08 12.43
N THR A 35 8.69 28.38 12.31
CA THR A 35 8.38 29.36 13.36
C THR A 35 6.90 29.75 13.34
N ALA A 36 6.40 30.36 14.41
CA ALA A 36 5.01 30.83 14.45
C ALA A 36 4.71 31.81 13.30
N GLU A 37 5.64 32.74 13.04
CA GLU A 37 5.52 33.75 11.99
C GLU A 37 5.66 33.16 10.58
N SER A 38 6.47 32.11 10.40
CA SER A 38 6.60 31.45 9.09
C SER A 38 5.36 30.60 8.80
N ARG A 39 4.78 29.92 9.80
CA ARG A 39 3.51 29.21 9.67
C ARG A 39 2.37 30.16 9.31
N ASP A 40 2.27 31.28 10.01
CA ASP A 40 1.28 32.34 9.76
C ASP A 40 1.38 32.89 8.32
N LEU A 41 2.60 33.11 7.82
CA LEU A 41 2.80 33.49 6.41
C LEU A 41 2.34 32.38 5.44
N GLY A 42 2.71 31.12 5.70
CA GLY A 42 2.31 29.98 4.87
C GLY A 42 0.79 29.80 4.81
N GLU A 43 0.12 29.89 5.96
CA GLU A 43 -1.34 29.84 6.07
C GLU A 43 -1.98 31.02 5.36
N THR A 44 -1.43 32.24 5.50
CA THR A 44 -1.92 33.42 4.79
C THR A 44 -1.85 33.23 3.28
N ILE A 45 -0.75 32.70 2.73
CA ILE A 45 -0.62 32.43 1.30
C ILE A 45 -1.68 31.43 0.83
N ILE A 46 -1.87 30.32 1.56
CA ILE A 46 -2.87 29.30 1.22
C ILE A 46 -4.28 29.89 1.27
N ASN A 47 -4.62 30.62 2.33
CA ASN A 47 -5.93 31.24 2.50
C ASN A 47 -6.21 32.28 1.39
N THR A 48 -5.21 33.08 1.00
CA THR A 48 -5.36 34.02 -0.11
C THR A 48 -5.60 33.28 -1.43
N ILE A 49 -4.91 32.17 -1.69
CA ILE A 49 -5.16 31.35 -2.89
C ILE A 49 -6.57 30.76 -2.87
N ILE A 50 -7.00 30.15 -1.76
CA ILE A 50 -8.34 29.57 -1.60
C ILE A 50 -9.41 30.62 -1.86
N THR A 51 -9.33 31.78 -1.19
CA THR A 51 -10.32 32.86 -1.32
C THR A 51 -10.39 33.48 -2.71
N THR A 52 -9.28 33.46 -3.47
CA THR A 52 -9.24 33.99 -4.83
C THR A 52 -9.56 32.93 -5.90
N MET A 53 -9.52 31.65 -5.56
CA MET A 53 -9.73 30.53 -6.49
C MET A 53 -11.05 30.62 -7.28
N PRO A 54 -12.21 30.96 -6.68
CA PRO A 54 -13.47 31.10 -7.42
C PRO A 54 -13.46 32.17 -8.51
N ALA A 55 -12.55 33.15 -8.42
CA ALA A 55 -12.39 34.22 -9.41
C ALA A 55 -11.31 33.91 -10.46
N MET A 56 -10.60 32.79 -10.33
CA MET A 56 -9.57 32.37 -11.30
C MET A 56 -10.20 31.72 -12.53
N THR A 57 -9.41 31.58 -13.60
CA THR A 57 -9.74 30.64 -14.68
C THR A 57 -9.27 29.23 -14.28
N LEU A 58 -9.85 28.19 -14.89
CA LEU A 58 -9.41 26.80 -14.66
C LEU A 58 -7.91 26.59 -14.96
N ASP A 59 -7.38 27.17 -16.05
CA ASP A 59 -5.93 27.12 -16.37
C ASP A 59 -5.07 27.77 -15.26
N LYS A 60 -5.47 28.91 -14.72
CA LYS A 60 -4.71 29.54 -13.65
C LYS A 60 -4.77 28.71 -12.36
N ALA A 61 -5.95 28.18 -12.02
CA ALA A 61 -6.14 27.32 -10.85
C ALA A 61 -5.36 25.99 -10.98
N SER A 62 -5.38 25.36 -12.16
CA SER A 62 -4.66 24.10 -12.42
C SER A 62 -3.15 24.26 -12.26
N ARG A 63 -2.57 25.42 -12.63
CA ARG A 63 -1.16 25.74 -12.38
C ARG A 63 -0.82 25.87 -10.90
N TYR A 64 -1.75 26.34 -10.07
CA TYR A 64 -1.59 26.34 -8.61
C TYR A 64 -1.65 24.93 -8.06
N MET A 65 -2.64 24.14 -8.47
CA MET A 65 -2.76 22.73 -8.09
C MET A 65 -1.51 21.94 -8.48
N TYR A 66 -1.02 22.10 -9.71
CA TYR A 66 0.20 21.44 -10.17
C TYR A 66 1.44 21.89 -9.39
N ALA A 67 1.61 23.19 -9.15
CA ALA A 67 2.72 23.68 -8.34
C ALA A 67 2.66 23.13 -6.91
N PHE A 68 1.48 23.11 -6.30
CA PHE A 68 1.27 22.60 -4.94
C PHE A 68 1.52 21.09 -4.87
N ALA A 69 1.03 20.33 -5.84
CA ALA A 69 1.34 18.92 -5.99
C ALA A 69 2.85 18.69 -6.20
N ARG A 70 3.51 19.48 -7.06
CA ARG A 70 4.95 19.38 -7.34
C ARG A 70 5.77 19.59 -6.07
N HIS A 71 5.42 20.59 -5.26
CA HIS A 71 6.04 20.93 -3.99
C HIS A 71 5.47 20.16 -2.78
N GLU A 72 4.62 19.15 -3.01
CA GLU A 72 4.12 18.24 -1.97
C GLU A 72 3.35 18.95 -0.85
N ILE A 73 2.64 20.02 -1.21
CA ILE A 73 1.82 20.80 -0.29
C ILE A 73 0.51 20.05 -0.06
N VAL A 74 0.46 19.31 1.04
CA VAL A 74 -0.76 18.62 1.51
C VAL A 74 -1.51 19.54 2.46
N ASP A 75 -2.39 20.40 1.96
CA ASP A 75 -3.35 21.19 2.76
C ASP A 75 -4.77 20.78 2.38
N VAL A 76 -5.50 20.18 3.33
CA VAL A 76 -6.83 19.60 3.07
C VAL A 76 -7.82 20.67 2.59
N ARG A 77 -7.79 21.87 3.17
CA ARG A 77 -8.72 22.95 2.80
C ARG A 77 -8.49 23.37 1.35
N PHE A 78 -7.22 23.52 0.96
CA PHE A 78 -6.87 23.84 -0.42
C PHE A 78 -7.38 22.78 -1.39
N TRP A 79 -7.17 21.49 -1.10
CA TRP A 79 -7.54 20.41 -2.02
C TRP A 79 -9.06 20.16 -2.10
N VAL A 80 -9.78 20.33 -0.98
CA VAL A 80 -11.26 20.28 -0.96
C VAL A 80 -11.83 21.43 -1.79
N GLU A 81 -11.32 22.65 -1.62
CA GLU A 81 -11.76 23.81 -2.40
C GLU A 81 -11.37 23.68 -3.87
N ALA A 82 -10.17 23.15 -4.17
CA ALA A 82 -9.74 22.85 -5.52
C ALA A 82 -10.65 21.82 -6.21
N SER A 83 -11.00 20.74 -5.51
CA SER A 83 -11.96 19.73 -6.01
C SER A 83 -13.32 20.37 -6.29
N SER A 84 -13.88 21.08 -5.31
CA SER A 84 -15.16 21.77 -5.45
C SER A 84 -15.16 22.75 -6.62
N TYR A 85 -14.11 23.56 -6.74
CA TYR A 85 -13.95 24.52 -7.82
C TYR A 85 -13.89 23.84 -9.20
N VAL A 86 -13.07 22.80 -9.36
CA VAL A 86 -12.94 22.11 -10.66
C VAL A 86 -14.27 21.50 -11.11
N ARG A 87 -15.06 20.92 -10.19
CA ARG A 87 -16.39 20.36 -10.51
C ARG A 87 -17.42 21.44 -10.83
N ASN A 88 -17.35 22.61 -10.18
CA ASN A 88 -18.42 23.60 -10.18
C ASN A 88 -18.14 24.83 -11.06
N CYS A 89 -16.91 25.04 -11.51
CA CYS A 89 -16.54 26.24 -12.29
C CYS A 89 -17.19 26.30 -13.68
N GLY A 90 -17.84 25.22 -14.13
CA GLY A 90 -18.50 25.13 -15.44
C GLY A 90 -17.51 25.22 -16.62
N MET A 91 -16.21 25.27 -16.35
CA MET A 91 -15.16 25.25 -17.36
C MET A 91 -14.66 23.81 -17.52
N VAL A 92 -14.70 23.34 -18.76
CA VAL A 92 -14.08 22.06 -19.14
C VAL A 92 -12.59 22.30 -19.44
N PRO A 93 -11.67 21.39 -19.06
CA PRO A 93 -10.28 21.41 -19.53
C PRO A 93 -10.24 21.62 -21.05
N ARG A 94 -9.47 22.60 -21.53
CA ARG A 94 -9.49 22.98 -22.96
C ARG A 94 -8.81 21.95 -23.85
N ASP A 95 -7.89 21.18 -23.28
CA ASP A 95 -7.15 20.13 -23.96
C ASP A 95 -6.79 18.99 -23.00
N SER A 96 -6.16 17.95 -23.56
CA SER A 96 -5.72 16.76 -22.84
C SER A 96 -4.58 17.03 -21.84
N ASN A 97 -3.83 18.13 -21.97
CA ASN A 97 -2.76 18.49 -21.03
C ASN A 97 -3.33 19.06 -19.74
N ASP A 98 -4.34 19.92 -19.83
CA ASP A 98 -5.04 20.48 -18.68
C ASP A 98 -5.67 19.37 -17.84
N LEU A 99 -6.37 18.42 -18.49
CA LEU A 99 -6.96 17.26 -17.83
C LEU A 99 -5.89 16.42 -17.12
N THR A 100 -4.83 16.04 -17.84
CA THR A 100 -3.77 15.18 -17.28
C THR A 100 -3.04 15.88 -16.13
N THR A 101 -2.88 17.20 -16.20
CA THR A 101 -2.32 18.02 -15.12
C THR A 101 -3.19 17.95 -13.88
N LEU A 102 -4.52 18.04 -14.02
CA LEU A 102 -5.45 17.89 -12.90
C LEU A 102 -5.41 16.47 -12.32
N VAL A 103 -5.51 15.44 -13.17
CA VAL A 103 -5.42 14.03 -12.78
C VAL A 103 -4.12 13.75 -12.00
N TYR A 104 -2.97 14.19 -12.53
CA TYR A 104 -1.68 14.08 -11.87
C TYR A 104 -1.64 14.84 -10.53
N SER A 105 -2.17 16.06 -10.49
CA SER A 105 -2.15 16.92 -9.30
C SER A 105 -2.96 16.30 -8.16
N PHE A 106 -4.19 15.88 -8.43
CA PHE A 106 -5.06 15.22 -7.43
C PHE A 106 -4.48 13.87 -7.01
N ARG A 107 -3.93 13.07 -7.93
CA ARG A 107 -3.23 11.83 -7.58
C ARG A 107 -2.07 12.09 -6.63
N LYS A 108 -1.23 13.09 -6.92
CA LYS A 108 -0.06 13.42 -6.10
C LYS A 108 -0.44 14.03 -4.76
N ALA A 109 -1.57 14.73 -4.69
CA ALA A 109 -2.17 15.22 -3.46
C ALA A 109 -2.72 14.12 -2.54
N CYS A 110 -2.87 12.88 -3.04
CA CYS A 110 -3.40 11.73 -2.29
C CYS A 110 -4.80 11.97 -1.70
N VAL A 111 -5.65 12.71 -2.42
CA VAL A 111 -7.05 12.95 -2.01
C VAL A 111 -7.88 11.70 -2.33
N ALA A 112 -7.77 10.65 -1.52
CA ALA A 112 -8.51 9.41 -1.74
C ALA A 112 -10.03 9.63 -1.59
N HIS A 113 -10.83 8.92 -2.40
CA HIS A 113 -12.31 8.96 -2.40
C HIS A 113 -12.92 10.35 -2.62
N ASP A 114 -12.33 11.15 -3.50
CA ASP A 114 -12.91 12.43 -3.91
C ASP A 114 -13.75 12.23 -5.19
N PRO A 115 -15.02 12.69 -5.21
CA PRO A 115 -15.87 12.64 -6.41
C PRO A 115 -15.29 13.37 -7.63
N ILE A 116 -14.21 14.15 -7.46
CA ILE A 116 -13.44 14.70 -8.57
C ILE A 116 -12.93 13.62 -9.53
N TYR A 117 -12.60 12.42 -9.04
CA TYR A 117 -12.07 11.37 -9.92
C TYR A 117 -13.13 10.81 -10.86
N ASP A 118 -14.39 10.70 -10.41
CA ASP A 118 -15.51 10.36 -11.29
C ASP A 118 -15.65 11.42 -12.40
N TYR A 119 -15.65 12.71 -12.02
CA TYR A 119 -15.74 13.82 -12.97
C TYR A 119 -14.58 13.83 -13.98
N LEU A 120 -13.34 13.64 -13.51
CA LEU A 120 -12.16 13.61 -14.38
C LEU A 120 -12.15 12.36 -15.27
N ALA A 121 -12.66 11.23 -14.79
CA ALA A 121 -12.79 9.97 -15.54
C ALA A 121 -13.81 10.11 -16.69
N GLU A 122 -14.97 10.70 -16.42
CA GLU A 122 -15.97 11.04 -17.43
C GLU A 122 -15.37 11.99 -18.49
N LEU A 123 -14.71 13.07 -18.08
CA LEU A 123 -14.05 13.99 -19.02
C LEU A 123 -12.97 13.31 -19.86
N ALA A 124 -12.16 12.44 -19.26
CA ALA A 124 -11.09 11.71 -19.95
C ALA A 124 -11.65 10.80 -21.05
N THR A 125 -12.78 10.15 -20.80
CA THR A 125 -13.31 9.10 -21.67
C THR A 125 -14.39 9.56 -22.64
N GLU A 126 -15.24 10.50 -22.25
CA GLU A 126 -16.37 10.95 -23.08
C GLU A 126 -15.99 12.11 -24.01
N GLN A 127 -15.03 12.95 -23.61
CA GLN A 127 -14.74 14.20 -24.32
C GLN A 127 -13.36 14.23 -24.97
N LEU A 128 -12.37 13.56 -24.38
CA LEU A 128 -10.96 13.75 -24.75
C LEU A 128 -10.22 12.46 -25.13
N VAL A 129 -10.84 11.29 -25.07
CA VAL A 129 -10.14 9.99 -25.21
C VAL A 129 -9.33 9.92 -26.50
N SER A 130 -9.92 10.30 -27.64
CA SER A 130 -9.27 10.28 -28.95
C SER A 130 -8.10 11.27 -29.10
N GLY A 131 -8.02 12.27 -28.21
CA GLY A 131 -6.95 13.27 -28.16
C GLY A 131 -5.87 12.99 -27.12
N LEU A 132 -6.00 11.90 -26.35
CA LEU A 132 -4.98 11.49 -25.39
C LEU A 132 -3.80 10.84 -26.11
N ASN A 133 -2.60 11.36 -25.87
CA ASN A 133 -1.36 10.71 -26.29
C ASN A 133 -0.98 9.56 -25.33
N PRO A 134 0.05 8.76 -25.62
CA PRO A 134 0.45 7.64 -24.77
C PRO A 134 0.74 8.04 -23.32
N VAL A 135 1.51 9.12 -23.12
CA VAL A 135 1.89 9.64 -21.80
C VAL A 135 0.66 10.01 -20.95
N GLN A 136 -0.28 10.72 -21.57
CA GLN A 136 -1.51 11.15 -20.93
C GLN A 136 -2.41 9.96 -20.59
N THR A 137 -2.51 9.00 -21.51
CA THR A 137 -3.34 7.81 -21.34
C THR A 137 -2.84 6.92 -20.20
N HIS A 138 -1.54 6.59 -20.16
CA HIS A 138 -1.01 5.77 -19.07
C HIS A 138 -1.02 6.54 -17.72
N THR A 139 -0.94 7.88 -17.74
CA THR A 139 -1.08 8.70 -16.52
C THR A 139 -2.49 8.63 -15.95
N CYS A 140 -3.51 8.65 -16.83
CA CYS A 140 -4.91 8.43 -16.45
C CYS A 140 -5.11 7.02 -15.89
N LEU A 141 -4.63 5.99 -16.60
CA LEU A 141 -4.68 4.59 -16.13
C LEU A 141 -4.04 4.44 -14.74
N ALA A 142 -2.82 4.98 -14.56
CA ALA A 142 -2.10 4.89 -13.30
C ALA A 142 -2.77 5.64 -12.12
N THR A 143 -3.77 6.47 -12.40
CA THR A 143 -4.58 7.16 -11.40
C THR A 143 -5.89 6.42 -11.16
N PHE A 144 -6.65 6.16 -12.23
CA PHE A 144 -7.99 5.61 -12.16
C PHE A 144 -8.04 4.13 -11.77
N THR A 145 -6.98 3.35 -11.99
CA THR A 145 -6.90 1.99 -11.44
C THR A 145 -6.62 1.94 -9.93
N ARG A 146 -6.40 3.10 -9.28
CA ARG A 146 -6.06 3.21 -7.85
C ARG A 146 -7.09 3.94 -7.03
N VAL A 147 -8.16 4.42 -7.66
CA VAL A 147 -9.24 5.14 -7.01
C VAL A 147 -10.54 4.38 -7.22
N GLU A 148 -11.45 4.49 -6.27
CA GLU A 148 -12.77 3.89 -6.37
C GLU A 148 -13.64 4.77 -7.28
N LEU A 149 -13.77 4.36 -8.54
CA LEU A 149 -14.64 5.02 -9.51
C LEU A 149 -16.04 4.41 -9.46
N LYS A 150 -17.07 5.24 -9.63
CA LYS A 150 -18.46 4.76 -9.78
C LYS A 150 -18.65 3.94 -11.06
N ASP A 151 -18.01 4.36 -12.14
CA ASP A 151 -18.03 3.67 -13.42
C ASP A 151 -16.64 3.10 -13.73
N THR A 152 -16.49 1.79 -13.52
CA THR A 152 -15.25 1.08 -13.82
C THR A 152 -15.02 0.89 -15.32
N THR A 153 -16.05 1.08 -16.17
CA THR A 153 -15.93 0.95 -17.63
C THR A 153 -15.05 2.03 -18.24
N VAL A 154 -14.88 3.17 -17.56
CA VAL A 154 -13.92 4.22 -17.91
C VAL A 154 -12.52 3.63 -18.07
N VAL A 155 -12.13 2.74 -17.16
CA VAL A 155 -10.79 2.15 -17.17
C VAL A 155 -10.62 1.23 -18.38
N GLN A 156 -11.65 0.46 -18.74
CA GLN A 156 -11.65 -0.34 -19.97
C GLN A 156 -11.48 0.54 -21.21
N ARG A 157 -12.24 1.64 -21.33
CA ARG A 157 -12.11 2.55 -22.49
C ARG A 157 -10.70 3.14 -22.63
N LEU A 158 -10.03 3.43 -21.51
CA LEU A 158 -8.64 3.90 -21.53
C LEU A 158 -7.66 2.79 -21.94
N VAL A 159 -7.92 1.54 -21.55
CA VAL A 159 -7.13 0.38 -22.00
C VAL A 159 -7.34 0.11 -23.48
N ASP A 160 -8.57 0.21 -23.98
CA ASP A 160 -8.88 0.05 -25.40
C ASP A 160 -8.18 1.13 -26.23
N HIS A 161 -8.27 2.40 -25.80
CA HIS A 161 -7.57 3.51 -26.45
C HIS A 161 -6.04 3.34 -26.42
N PHE A 162 -5.47 2.94 -25.28
CA PHE A 162 -4.04 2.67 -25.21
C PHE A 162 -3.63 1.51 -26.12
N THR A 163 -4.47 0.49 -26.25
CA THR A 163 -4.26 -0.63 -27.19
C THR A 163 -4.20 -0.12 -28.62
N GLU A 164 -5.12 0.75 -29.03
CA GLU A 164 -5.08 1.37 -30.37
C GLU A 164 -3.80 2.17 -30.59
N LEU A 165 -3.34 2.92 -29.59
CA LEU A 165 -2.09 3.68 -29.68
C LEU A 165 -0.88 2.74 -29.88
N VAL A 166 -0.85 1.62 -29.18
CA VAL A 166 0.21 0.59 -29.31
C VAL A 166 0.15 -0.07 -30.69
N GLU A 167 -1.03 -0.46 -31.17
CA GLU A 167 -1.22 -1.07 -32.50
C GLU A 167 -0.81 -0.10 -33.62
N ARG A 168 -1.18 1.18 -33.53
CA ARG A 168 -0.74 2.20 -34.50
C ARG A 168 0.76 2.43 -34.47
N ALA A 169 1.39 2.36 -33.29
CA ALA A 169 2.84 2.46 -33.18
C ALA A 169 3.55 1.28 -33.87
N GLU A 170 2.96 0.07 -33.81
CA GLU A 170 3.44 -1.11 -34.51
C GLU A 170 3.45 -0.92 -36.04
N GLU A 171 2.41 -0.31 -36.59
CA GLU A 171 2.27 -0.03 -38.03
C GLU A 171 3.24 1.04 -38.55
N LEU A 172 3.52 2.06 -37.73
CA LEU A 172 4.30 3.24 -38.13
C LEU A 172 5.83 3.05 -38.00
N GLN A 173 6.30 2.19 -37.09
CA GLN A 173 7.73 2.02 -36.81
C GLN A 173 8.63 1.62 -37.98
N PRO A 174 8.21 0.79 -38.97
CA PRO A 174 9.04 0.49 -40.14
C PRO A 174 9.40 1.75 -40.95
N SER A 175 8.53 2.76 -40.95
CA SER A 175 8.73 4.03 -41.66
C SER A 175 9.49 5.07 -40.82
N ALA A 176 9.30 5.08 -39.49
CA ALA A 176 9.95 6.02 -38.58
C ALA A 176 11.45 5.75 -38.43
N MET A 177 11.89 4.48 -38.42
CA MET A 177 13.31 4.12 -38.38
C MET A 177 14.09 4.62 -39.60
N ALA A 178 13.46 4.70 -40.78
CA ALA A 178 14.08 5.27 -41.99
C ALA A 178 14.26 6.80 -41.92
N SER A 179 13.56 7.47 -41.00
CA SER A 179 13.46 8.94 -40.92
C SER A 179 14.20 9.58 -39.73
N GLY A 180 14.76 8.79 -38.81
CA GLY A 180 15.50 9.29 -37.64
C GLY A 180 14.64 10.02 -36.58
N LEU A 181 13.32 9.96 -36.68
CA LEU A 181 12.36 10.55 -35.74
C LEU A 181 12.27 9.75 -34.43
N LYS A 182 13.29 9.86 -33.56
CA LYS A 182 13.35 9.14 -32.28
C LYS A 182 12.41 9.65 -31.17
N ARG A 183 11.75 10.80 -31.32
CA ARG A 183 10.95 11.43 -30.24
C ARG A 183 9.78 12.26 -30.78
N SER A 184 8.77 11.59 -31.34
CA SER A 184 7.46 12.21 -31.49
C SER A 184 6.65 11.95 -30.21
N PRO A 185 5.96 12.94 -29.62
CA PRO A 185 5.09 12.75 -28.45
C PRO A 185 3.88 11.82 -28.72
N MET A 186 3.70 11.36 -29.95
CA MET A 186 2.69 10.37 -30.35
C MET A 186 3.24 8.95 -30.53
N LEU A 187 4.55 8.75 -30.39
CA LEU A 187 5.14 7.41 -30.41
C LEU A 187 5.06 6.82 -29.00
N VAL A 188 4.41 5.66 -28.88
CA VAL A 188 4.41 4.86 -27.65
C VAL A 188 5.84 4.41 -27.39
N CYS A 189 6.36 4.71 -26.20
CA CYS A 189 7.65 4.20 -25.77
C CYS A 189 7.51 3.08 -24.74
N ALA A 190 8.61 2.38 -24.47
CA ALA A 190 8.60 1.22 -23.58
C ALA A 190 8.25 1.59 -22.12
N GLU A 191 8.63 2.79 -21.68
CA GLU A 191 8.23 3.34 -20.37
C GLU A 191 6.70 3.51 -20.26
N ASP A 192 6.05 3.99 -21.33
CA ASP A 192 4.60 4.17 -21.37
C ASP A 192 3.88 2.82 -21.25
N ILE A 193 4.35 1.83 -22.01
CA ILE A 193 3.82 0.45 -22.01
C ILE A 193 3.95 -0.14 -20.61
N LEU A 194 5.15 -0.05 -20.01
CA LEU A 194 5.38 -0.60 -18.69
C LEU A 194 4.50 0.08 -17.63
N SER A 195 4.38 1.40 -17.69
CA SER A 195 3.54 2.17 -16.78
C SER A 195 2.06 1.78 -16.88
N ALA A 196 1.56 1.59 -18.11
CA ALA A 196 0.20 1.12 -18.36
C ALA A 196 0.01 -0.33 -17.87
N ALA A 197 0.92 -1.25 -18.23
CA ALA A 197 0.88 -2.65 -17.84
C ALA A 197 0.89 -2.84 -16.32
N VAL A 198 1.75 -2.10 -15.59
CA VAL A 198 1.79 -2.10 -14.11
C VAL A 198 0.48 -1.56 -13.52
N SER A 199 -0.18 -0.63 -14.21
CA SER A 199 -1.45 -0.07 -13.74
C SER A 199 -2.59 -1.05 -13.92
N ILE A 200 -2.60 -1.81 -15.02
CA ILE A 200 -3.58 -2.86 -15.34
C ILE A 200 -3.38 -4.10 -14.48
N ALA A 201 -2.13 -4.55 -14.29
CA ALA A 201 -1.78 -5.73 -13.49
C ALA A 201 -2.21 -5.63 -12.00
N ARG A 202 -2.60 -4.44 -11.54
CA ARG A 202 -3.16 -4.22 -10.19
C ARG A 202 -4.66 -4.50 -10.10
N VAL A 203 -5.34 -4.52 -11.24
CA VAL A 203 -6.79 -4.72 -11.38
C VAL A 203 -7.08 -5.76 -12.48
N PRO A 204 -6.40 -6.92 -12.51
CA PRO A 204 -6.41 -7.84 -13.64
C PRO A 204 -7.79 -8.43 -13.93
N ASP A 205 -8.64 -8.59 -12.90
CA ASP A 205 -9.98 -9.18 -13.07
C ASP A 205 -11.06 -8.15 -13.45
N MET A 206 -10.71 -6.86 -13.50
CA MET A 206 -11.68 -5.78 -13.76
C MET A 206 -11.68 -5.31 -15.22
N ILE A 207 -10.67 -5.72 -15.99
CA ILE A 207 -10.38 -5.16 -17.31
C ILE A 207 -9.98 -6.30 -18.25
N GLU A 208 -10.58 -6.34 -19.43
CA GLU A 208 -10.07 -7.14 -20.53
C GLU A 208 -8.81 -6.49 -21.10
N SER A 209 -7.63 -7.01 -20.73
CA SER A 209 -6.34 -6.46 -21.16
C SER A 209 -5.56 -7.37 -22.11
N SER A 210 -6.10 -8.51 -22.50
CA SER A 210 -5.43 -9.51 -23.35
C SER A 210 -4.90 -8.89 -24.64
N LYS A 211 -5.75 -8.11 -25.33
CA LYS A 211 -5.41 -7.41 -26.58
C LYS A 211 -4.28 -6.39 -26.39
N MET A 212 -4.35 -5.58 -25.33
CA MET A 212 -3.33 -4.60 -24.96
C MET A 212 -1.97 -5.28 -24.72
N MET A 213 -1.98 -6.38 -23.97
CA MET A 213 -0.78 -7.12 -23.60
C MET A 213 -0.14 -7.79 -24.81
N LYS A 214 -0.95 -8.36 -25.72
CA LYS A 214 -0.47 -8.90 -27.00
C LYS A 214 0.19 -7.84 -27.87
N ALA A 215 -0.45 -6.69 -28.05
CA ALA A 215 0.12 -5.58 -28.82
C ALA A 215 1.43 -5.07 -28.20
N SER A 216 1.47 -5.01 -26.86
CA SER A 216 2.66 -4.61 -26.10
C SER A 216 3.83 -5.59 -26.28
N ILE A 217 3.55 -6.90 -26.33
CA ILE A 217 4.56 -7.94 -26.59
C ILE A 217 5.11 -7.85 -28.00
N ASN A 218 4.26 -7.68 -29.01
CA ASN A 218 4.70 -7.53 -30.40
C ASN A 218 5.66 -6.34 -30.55
N LEU A 219 5.35 -5.22 -29.89
CA LEU A 219 6.19 -4.03 -29.87
C LEU A 219 7.49 -4.27 -29.09
N ALA A 220 7.43 -4.93 -27.93
CA ALA A 220 8.60 -5.27 -27.13
C ALA A 220 9.55 -6.26 -27.86
N TRP A 221 9.03 -7.27 -28.54
CA TRP A 221 9.81 -8.28 -29.27
C TRP A 221 10.73 -7.67 -30.33
N ARG A 222 10.29 -6.57 -30.95
CA ARG A 222 11.04 -5.88 -31.99
C ARG A 222 12.17 -4.99 -31.46
N ASP A 223 12.13 -4.61 -30.18
CA ASP A 223 13.09 -3.65 -29.59
C ASP A 223 13.47 -3.99 -28.13
N LEU A 224 13.65 -5.28 -27.83
CA LEU A 224 14.10 -5.77 -26.51
C LEU A 224 15.41 -5.12 -26.05
N THR A 225 16.25 -4.63 -26.98
CA THR A 225 17.53 -3.97 -26.66
C THR A 225 17.41 -2.61 -25.98
N VAL A 226 16.20 -2.04 -25.90
CA VAL A 226 15.96 -0.74 -25.26
C VAL A 226 15.59 -0.87 -23.77
N LEU A 227 15.04 -2.01 -23.36
CA LEU A 227 14.60 -2.23 -21.98
C LEU A 227 15.76 -2.69 -21.08
N SER A 228 15.87 -2.08 -19.90
CA SER A 228 16.75 -2.57 -18.85
C SER A 228 16.23 -3.89 -18.26
N SER A 229 17.13 -4.67 -17.63
CA SER A 229 16.75 -5.94 -16.99
C SER A 229 15.63 -5.76 -15.94
N ASP A 230 15.58 -4.62 -15.24
CA ASP A 230 14.53 -4.32 -14.25
C ASP A 230 13.15 -4.13 -14.90
N GLU A 231 13.12 -3.45 -16.04
CA GLU A 231 11.90 -3.18 -16.81
C GLU A 231 11.38 -4.47 -17.45
N ILE A 232 12.26 -5.32 -17.98
CA ILE A 232 11.89 -6.64 -18.53
C ILE A 232 11.24 -7.49 -17.43
N VAL A 233 11.87 -7.61 -16.25
CA VAL A 233 11.30 -8.38 -15.12
C VAL A 233 9.94 -7.82 -14.70
N SER A 234 9.81 -6.50 -14.64
CA SER A 234 8.54 -5.84 -14.29
C SER A 234 7.45 -6.14 -15.31
N PHE A 235 7.79 -6.13 -16.59
CA PHE A 235 6.85 -6.42 -17.67
C PHE A 235 6.42 -7.89 -17.64
N LEU A 236 7.35 -8.83 -17.48
CA LEU A 236 7.05 -10.26 -17.33
C LEU A 236 6.13 -10.53 -16.13
N TRP A 237 6.38 -9.85 -15.00
CA TRP A 237 5.51 -9.93 -13.84
C TRP A 237 4.09 -9.43 -14.15
N CYS A 238 3.96 -8.30 -14.87
CA CYS A 238 2.64 -7.77 -15.27
C CYS A 238 1.88 -8.75 -16.17
N LEU A 239 2.55 -9.32 -17.17
CA LEU A 239 1.99 -10.31 -18.08
C LEU A 239 1.48 -11.56 -17.34
N ARG A 240 2.20 -11.97 -16.29
CA ARG A 240 1.79 -13.08 -15.42
C ARG A 240 0.53 -12.75 -14.62
N GLN A 241 0.44 -11.55 -14.04
CA GLN A 241 -0.72 -11.14 -13.24
C GLN A 241 -2.01 -11.11 -14.07
N VAL A 242 -1.93 -10.70 -15.33
CA VAL A 242 -3.07 -10.63 -16.26
C VAL A 242 -3.32 -11.93 -17.02
N GLN A 243 -2.56 -12.99 -16.71
CA GLN A 243 -2.69 -14.33 -17.31
C GLN A 243 -2.71 -14.31 -18.86
N ALA A 244 -1.83 -13.52 -19.48
CA ALA A 244 -1.78 -13.47 -20.94
C ALA A 244 -1.31 -14.83 -21.51
N GLU A 245 -2.17 -15.52 -22.28
CA GLU A 245 -1.94 -16.91 -22.74
C GLU A 245 -0.95 -17.01 -23.92
N GLU A 246 -0.89 -16.02 -24.81
CA GLU A 246 -0.13 -16.08 -26.07
C GLU A 246 1.35 -15.67 -25.93
N THR A 247 1.92 -15.80 -24.74
CA THR A 247 3.18 -15.13 -24.38
C THR A 247 4.37 -16.08 -24.15
N GLU A 248 4.17 -17.38 -24.29
CA GLU A 248 5.15 -18.40 -23.86
C GLU A 248 6.52 -18.25 -24.54
N GLU A 249 6.56 -18.07 -25.87
CA GLU A 249 7.83 -17.85 -26.59
C GLU A 249 8.53 -16.56 -26.13
N PHE A 250 7.74 -15.51 -25.87
CA PHE A 250 8.25 -14.24 -25.36
C PHE A 250 8.91 -14.40 -23.99
N PHE A 251 8.17 -15.01 -23.05
CA PHE A 251 8.66 -15.28 -21.71
C PHE A 251 9.94 -16.10 -21.73
N LYS A 252 9.96 -17.19 -22.51
CA LYS A 252 11.12 -18.06 -22.62
C LYS A 252 12.36 -17.31 -23.12
N ALA A 253 12.23 -16.53 -24.19
CA ALA A 253 13.35 -15.77 -24.72
C ALA A 253 13.84 -14.69 -23.74
N ALA A 254 12.93 -13.95 -23.11
CA ALA A 254 13.26 -12.89 -22.15
C ALA A 254 13.94 -13.45 -20.88
N VAL A 255 13.42 -14.54 -20.32
CA VAL A 255 14.02 -15.22 -19.16
C VAL A 255 15.40 -15.78 -19.53
N GLN A 256 15.54 -16.39 -20.70
CA GLN A 256 16.84 -16.88 -21.16
C GLN A 256 17.88 -15.77 -21.32
N ASP A 257 17.49 -14.62 -21.83
CA ASP A 257 18.39 -13.47 -21.96
C ASP A 257 18.83 -12.92 -20.59
N LEU A 258 17.87 -12.77 -19.67
CA LEU A 258 18.12 -12.35 -18.28
C LEU A 258 19.00 -13.34 -17.49
N LEU A 259 18.95 -14.63 -17.81
CA LEU A 259 19.72 -15.68 -17.14
C LEU A 259 21.04 -16.03 -17.84
N LYS A 260 21.25 -15.61 -19.09
CA LYS A 260 22.56 -15.66 -19.77
C LYS A 260 23.51 -14.59 -19.24
N THR A 261 22.98 -13.43 -18.87
CA THR A 261 23.73 -12.29 -18.32
C THR A 261 24.01 -12.44 -16.82
N GLN A 262 24.56 -13.59 -16.41
CA GLN A 262 24.97 -13.77 -15.01
C GLN A 262 26.13 -12.81 -14.68
N PRO A 263 26.01 -11.97 -13.62
CA PRO A 263 27.12 -11.17 -13.16
C PRO A 263 28.25 -12.11 -12.72
N ALA A 264 29.48 -11.81 -13.12
CA ALA A 264 30.64 -12.62 -12.79
C ALA A 264 30.83 -12.70 -11.27
N ASP A 265 31.56 -13.70 -10.79
CA ASP A 265 31.83 -13.82 -9.36
C ASP A 265 32.60 -12.58 -8.84
N GLY A 266 31.99 -11.88 -7.88
CA GLY A 266 32.47 -10.61 -7.33
C GLY A 266 31.80 -9.35 -7.90
N GLU A 267 31.01 -9.46 -8.96
CA GLU A 267 30.21 -8.33 -9.48
C GLU A 267 28.91 -8.16 -8.69
N LYS A 268 28.46 -6.90 -8.56
CA LYS A 268 27.18 -6.58 -7.93
C LYS A 268 26.05 -7.12 -8.79
N GLU A 269 25.05 -7.69 -8.13
CA GLU A 269 23.82 -8.13 -8.79
C GLU A 269 23.06 -6.92 -9.36
N ASN A 270 22.62 -7.05 -10.60
CA ASN A 270 21.97 -5.97 -11.36
C ASN A 270 20.47 -5.85 -11.05
N LEU A 271 19.89 -6.86 -10.40
CA LEU A 271 18.49 -6.89 -9.98
C LEU A 271 18.40 -6.82 -8.45
N SER A 272 17.31 -6.24 -7.92
CA SER A 272 17.02 -6.31 -6.48
C SER A 272 16.46 -7.68 -6.08
N ALA A 273 16.48 -8.00 -4.78
CA ALA A 273 15.92 -9.25 -4.26
C ALA A 273 14.44 -9.42 -4.65
N VAL A 274 13.65 -8.33 -4.58
CA VAL A 274 12.24 -8.31 -5.00
C VAL A 274 12.08 -8.66 -6.47
N LYS A 275 12.97 -8.15 -7.34
CA LYS A 275 12.90 -8.41 -8.78
C LYS A 275 13.30 -9.85 -9.12
N LEU A 276 14.26 -10.43 -8.41
CA LEU A 276 14.55 -11.87 -8.57
C LEU A 276 13.37 -12.75 -8.12
N ILE A 277 12.64 -12.35 -7.06
CA ILE A 277 11.40 -13.05 -6.66
C ILE A 277 10.35 -12.93 -7.77
N TRP A 278 10.14 -11.74 -8.34
CA TRP A 278 9.20 -11.56 -9.46
C TRP A 278 9.61 -12.36 -10.69
N LEU A 279 10.92 -12.49 -10.96
CA LEU A 279 11.41 -13.34 -12.02
C LEU A 279 11.12 -14.83 -11.74
N CYS A 280 11.19 -15.27 -10.47
CA CYS A 280 10.79 -16.62 -10.09
C CYS A 280 9.29 -16.85 -10.28
N GLU A 281 8.45 -15.90 -9.84
CA GLU A 281 7.00 -15.93 -10.04
C GLU A 281 6.61 -15.94 -11.51
N ALA A 282 7.30 -15.14 -12.33
CA ALA A 282 7.13 -15.15 -13.75
C ALA A 282 7.48 -16.53 -14.31
N SER A 283 8.66 -17.07 -13.98
CA SER A 283 9.24 -18.26 -14.63
C SER A 283 8.58 -19.61 -14.27
N GLU A 284 7.54 -19.61 -13.41
CA GLU A 284 6.87 -20.79 -12.82
C GLU A 284 6.50 -21.86 -13.85
N ILE A 285 6.19 -21.48 -15.09
CA ILE A 285 5.60 -22.38 -16.09
C ILE A 285 6.63 -22.95 -17.08
N TRP A 286 7.81 -22.32 -17.24
CA TRP A 286 8.72 -22.64 -18.37
C TRP A 286 10.19 -22.81 -18.00
N ALA A 287 10.58 -22.53 -16.75
CA ALA A 287 11.97 -22.64 -16.34
C ALA A 287 12.46 -24.08 -16.43
N THR A 288 13.53 -24.31 -17.19
CA THR A 288 14.26 -25.57 -17.21
C THR A 288 15.05 -25.76 -15.92
N PRO A 289 15.42 -27.00 -15.53
CA PRO A 289 16.24 -27.25 -14.34
C PRO A 289 17.57 -26.47 -14.32
N GLU A 290 18.17 -26.23 -15.49
CA GLU A 290 19.37 -25.41 -15.64
C GLU A 290 19.12 -23.93 -15.33
N GLU A 291 17.99 -23.38 -15.80
CA GLU A 291 17.58 -21.99 -15.53
C GLU A 291 17.22 -21.80 -14.06
N VAL A 292 16.51 -22.76 -13.46
CA VAL A 292 16.23 -22.80 -12.01
C VAL A 292 17.54 -22.79 -11.21
N SER A 293 18.53 -23.60 -11.62
CA SER A 293 19.84 -23.64 -10.96
C SER A 293 20.56 -22.27 -11.03
N ARG A 294 20.49 -21.58 -12.18
CA ARG A 294 21.06 -20.23 -12.34
C ARG A 294 20.34 -19.18 -11.50
N LEU A 295 19.01 -19.28 -11.38
CA LEU A 295 18.21 -18.43 -10.50
C LEU A 295 18.60 -18.62 -9.03
N ILE A 296 18.75 -19.86 -8.58
CA ILE A 296 19.16 -20.19 -7.21
C ILE A 296 20.53 -19.57 -6.88
N VAL A 297 21.50 -19.64 -7.80
CA VAL A 297 22.83 -19.03 -7.61
C VAL A 297 22.73 -17.51 -7.39
N ARG A 298 21.88 -16.81 -8.14
CA ARG A 298 21.66 -15.37 -7.99
C ARG A 298 20.91 -15.04 -6.69
N LEU A 299 19.87 -15.81 -6.38
CA LEU A 299 19.11 -15.67 -5.13
C LEU A 299 19.99 -15.85 -3.89
N ARG A 300 20.94 -16.79 -3.89
CA ARG A 300 21.90 -16.95 -2.79
C ARG A 300 22.67 -15.66 -2.49
N LYS A 301 23.07 -14.89 -3.51
CA LYS A 301 23.80 -13.63 -3.34
C LYS A 301 22.94 -12.55 -2.66
N LEU A 302 21.63 -12.56 -2.91
CA LEU A 302 20.70 -11.53 -2.43
C LEU A 302 19.82 -11.93 -1.25
N LEU A 303 19.84 -13.20 -0.84
CA LEU A 303 19.04 -13.69 0.29
C LEU A 303 19.24 -12.89 1.59
N PRO A 304 20.47 -12.44 1.95
CA PRO A 304 20.66 -11.60 3.13
C PRO A 304 19.95 -10.24 3.06
N GLN A 305 19.57 -9.78 1.87
CA GLN A 305 18.86 -8.52 1.65
C GLN A 305 17.33 -8.66 1.75
N VAL A 306 16.81 -9.88 1.91
CA VAL A 306 15.38 -10.12 2.17
C VAL A 306 15.11 -9.78 3.64
N ASP A 307 14.23 -8.82 3.86
CA ASP A 307 14.03 -8.13 5.15
C ASP A 307 12.64 -8.33 5.77
N SER A 308 11.74 -9.08 5.11
CA SER A 308 10.39 -9.34 5.61
C SER A 308 9.94 -10.79 5.42
N CYS A 309 9.16 -11.28 6.39
CA CYS A 309 8.55 -12.61 6.34
C CYS A 309 7.66 -12.78 5.09
N GLY A 310 6.89 -11.75 4.70
CA GLY A 310 6.05 -11.81 3.51
C GLY A 310 6.84 -11.96 2.20
N LEU A 311 7.97 -11.26 2.03
CA LEU A 311 8.83 -11.44 0.86
C LEU A 311 9.49 -12.82 0.85
N MET A 312 9.92 -13.31 2.02
CA MET A 312 10.49 -14.65 2.15
C MET A 312 9.45 -15.74 1.84
N ALA A 313 8.22 -15.61 2.33
CA ALA A 313 7.12 -16.52 2.04
C ALA A 313 6.83 -16.58 0.53
N ARG A 314 6.78 -15.42 -0.16
CA ARG A 314 6.64 -15.36 -1.62
C ARG A 314 7.78 -16.06 -2.34
N LEU A 315 9.02 -15.87 -1.89
CA LEU A 315 10.18 -16.55 -2.46
C LEU A 315 10.04 -18.07 -2.32
N VAL A 316 9.77 -18.56 -1.11
CA VAL A 316 9.60 -19.99 -0.83
C VAL A 316 8.47 -20.59 -1.66
N ALA A 317 7.31 -19.95 -1.70
CA ALA A 317 6.18 -20.40 -2.51
C ALA A 317 6.56 -20.48 -4.00
N SER A 318 7.21 -19.43 -4.53
CA SER A 318 7.60 -19.36 -5.94
C SER A 318 8.64 -20.41 -6.31
N VAL A 319 9.64 -20.64 -5.46
CA VAL A 319 10.66 -21.68 -5.68
C VAL A 319 10.07 -23.09 -5.59
N THR A 320 9.17 -23.32 -4.64
CA THR A 320 8.46 -24.60 -4.50
C THR A 320 7.64 -24.92 -5.74
N LYS A 321 6.98 -23.92 -6.31
CA LYS A 321 6.20 -24.04 -7.53
C LYS A 321 7.06 -24.23 -8.77
N LEU A 322 8.19 -23.52 -8.87
CA LEU A 322 9.16 -23.67 -9.97
C LEU A 322 9.71 -25.09 -10.05
N ASN A 323 10.15 -25.64 -8.92
CA ASN A 323 10.58 -27.02 -8.84
C ASN A 323 10.51 -27.55 -7.39
N SER A 324 9.58 -28.45 -7.15
CA SER A 324 9.39 -29.11 -5.84
C SER A 324 10.62 -29.87 -5.32
N THR A 325 11.52 -30.34 -6.20
CA THR A 325 12.74 -31.09 -5.79
C THR A 325 13.90 -30.18 -5.41
N VAL A 326 13.80 -28.85 -5.64
CA VAL A 326 14.87 -27.89 -5.33
C VAL A 326 15.32 -28.00 -3.88
N TRP A 327 14.39 -28.18 -2.96
CA TRP A 327 14.67 -28.23 -1.53
C TRP A 327 15.52 -29.45 -1.14
N ALA A 328 15.32 -30.58 -1.81
CA ALA A 328 16.09 -31.81 -1.59
C ALA A 328 17.45 -31.75 -2.32
N GLU A 329 17.48 -31.20 -3.54
CA GLU A 329 18.67 -31.19 -4.39
C GLU A 329 19.67 -30.08 -4.04
N ASN A 330 19.22 -29.00 -3.39
CA ASN A 330 20.04 -27.83 -3.08
C ASN A 330 20.18 -27.59 -1.56
N GLY A 331 20.64 -28.61 -0.83
CA GLY A 331 20.84 -28.55 0.63
C GLY A 331 21.41 -27.23 1.18
N PRO A 332 22.51 -26.68 0.64
CA PRO A 332 23.08 -25.41 1.10
C PRO A 332 22.15 -24.19 0.92
N PHE A 333 21.35 -24.17 -0.15
CA PHE A 333 20.36 -23.11 -0.36
C PHE A 333 19.20 -23.27 0.61
N THR A 334 18.72 -24.50 0.79
CA THR A 334 17.68 -24.86 1.74
C THR A 334 18.05 -24.44 3.17
N ASP A 335 19.28 -24.73 3.60
CA ASP A 335 19.76 -24.34 4.93
C ASP A 335 19.86 -22.81 5.08
N MET A 336 20.30 -22.09 4.04
CA MET A 336 20.30 -20.63 4.03
C MET A 336 18.89 -20.03 4.14
N ILE A 337 17.93 -20.58 3.39
CA ILE A 337 16.52 -20.16 3.41
C ILE A 337 15.94 -20.40 4.81
N LEU A 338 16.16 -21.58 5.37
CA LEU A 338 15.70 -21.91 6.72
C LEU A 338 16.33 -20.96 7.75
N SER A 339 17.64 -20.78 7.75
CA SER A 339 18.33 -19.88 8.68
C SER A 339 17.79 -18.46 8.58
N ARG A 340 17.73 -17.88 7.38
CA ARG A 340 17.26 -16.50 7.21
C ARG A 340 15.78 -16.35 7.54
N SER A 341 14.95 -17.35 7.24
CA SER A 341 13.54 -17.34 7.59
C SER A 341 13.35 -17.30 9.11
N LEU A 342 14.16 -18.03 9.87
CA LEU A 342 14.11 -18.03 11.33
C LEU A 342 14.59 -16.70 11.92
N ASP A 343 15.65 -16.12 11.36
CA ASP A 343 16.09 -14.78 11.75
C ASP A 343 14.97 -13.75 11.52
N LEU A 344 14.31 -13.80 10.37
CA LEU A 344 13.16 -12.92 10.05
C LEU A 344 11.98 -13.14 11.01
N VAL A 345 11.64 -14.40 11.31
CA VAL A 345 10.60 -14.73 12.29
C VAL A 345 10.99 -14.30 13.69
N ALA A 346 12.27 -14.23 14.06
CA ALA A 346 12.70 -13.67 15.34
C ALA A 346 12.68 -12.13 15.34
N GLU A 347 13.05 -11.51 14.22
CA GLU A 347 13.19 -10.05 14.05
C GLU A 347 11.86 -9.30 13.87
N ALA A 348 10.85 -9.92 13.27
CA ALA A 348 9.61 -9.25 12.88
C ALA A 348 8.80 -8.76 14.11
N GLN A 349 8.19 -7.57 14.18
CA GLN A 349 7.22 -7.30 15.28
C GLN A 349 6.07 -6.42 14.80
N GLY A 350 4.81 -6.85 14.88
CA GLY A 350 3.75 -6.14 14.15
C GLY A 350 2.44 -6.91 14.20
N PRO A 351 1.29 -6.28 13.89
CA PRO A 351 0.01 -6.96 13.83
C PRO A 351 -0.10 -7.77 12.52
N THR A 352 0.55 -7.30 11.44
CA THR A 352 0.69 -8.01 10.15
C THR A 352 1.74 -9.12 10.18
N VAL A 353 2.56 -9.14 11.22
CA VAL A 353 3.70 -10.03 11.35
C VAL A 353 3.25 -11.45 11.68
N LEU A 354 2.14 -11.64 12.40
CA LEU A 354 1.69 -12.99 12.73
C LEU A 354 1.21 -13.75 11.49
N THR A 355 0.45 -13.12 10.59
CA THR A 355 0.02 -13.74 9.34
C THR A 355 1.20 -14.07 8.43
N ASP A 356 2.14 -13.13 8.25
CA ASP A 356 3.33 -13.36 7.44
C ASP A 356 4.27 -14.41 8.05
N ILE A 357 4.39 -14.45 9.38
CA ILE A 357 5.10 -15.51 10.12
C ILE A 357 4.40 -16.84 9.91
N CYS A 358 3.09 -16.91 10.09
CA CYS A 358 2.33 -18.15 9.95
C CYS A 358 2.41 -18.69 8.52
N ASN A 359 2.26 -17.81 7.51
CA ASN A 359 2.41 -18.16 6.09
C ASN A 359 3.84 -18.63 5.76
N LEU A 360 4.86 -17.98 6.32
CA LEU A 360 6.23 -18.42 6.13
C LEU A 360 6.47 -19.78 6.80
N LEU A 361 6.10 -19.92 8.07
CA LEU A 361 6.29 -21.15 8.84
C LEU A 361 5.53 -22.33 8.21
N SER A 362 4.31 -22.13 7.71
CA SER A 362 3.54 -23.17 7.03
C SER A 362 4.28 -23.66 5.77
N LEU A 363 4.90 -22.75 5.02
CA LEU A 363 5.71 -23.11 3.85
C LEU A 363 7.04 -23.77 4.24
N LEU A 364 7.61 -23.45 5.42
CA LEU A 364 8.83 -24.12 5.91
C LEU A 364 8.57 -25.60 6.27
N VAL A 365 7.35 -25.94 6.69
CA VAL A 365 6.94 -27.35 6.90
C VAL A 365 7.10 -28.16 5.61
N ASP A 366 6.76 -27.57 4.46
CA ASP A 366 6.90 -28.23 3.16
C ASP A 366 8.36 -28.41 2.73
N ILE A 367 9.28 -27.58 3.24
CA ILE A 367 10.72 -27.65 2.92
C ILE A 367 11.43 -28.75 3.72
N ARG A 368 11.20 -28.81 5.04
CA ARG A 368 11.78 -29.82 5.94
C ARG A 368 10.83 -30.13 7.10
N PRO A 369 9.89 -31.08 6.92
CA PRO A 369 8.86 -31.37 7.93
C PRO A 369 9.45 -31.89 9.25
N GLU A 370 10.55 -32.63 9.20
CA GLU A 370 11.21 -33.20 10.39
C GLU A 370 11.83 -32.16 11.32
N GLN A 371 12.24 -30.99 10.79
CA GLN A 371 12.87 -29.91 11.56
C GLN A 371 11.94 -28.73 11.78
N ALA A 372 10.88 -28.58 10.96
CA ALA A 372 10.01 -27.41 10.97
C ALA A 372 9.35 -27.17 12.34
N ASN A 373 8.91 -28.22 13.05
CA ASN A 373 8.29 -28.09 14.37
C ASN A 373 9.28 -27.57 15.43
N GLU A 374 10.48 -28.13 15.48
CA GLU A 374 11.53 -27.69 16.42
C GLU A 374 11.98 -26.26 16.11
N LEU A 375 12.11 -25.93 14.82
CA LEU A 375 12.52 -24.61 14.35
C LEU A 375 11.45 -23.55 14.58
N ALA A 376 10.17 -23.87 14.36
CA ALA A 376 9.04 -23.00 14.68
C ALA A 376 8.97 -22.74 16.19
N LEU A 377 9.12 -23.77 17.03
CA LEU A 377 9.15 -23.62 18.49
C LEU A 377 10.32 -22.74 18.96
N LYS A 378 11.52 -22.91 18.37
CA LYS A 378 12.68 -22.06 18.67
C LYS A 378 12.47 -20.61 18.23
N ALA A 379 11.92 -20.39 17.05
CA ALA A 379 11.68 -19.05 16.52
C ALA A 379 10.57 -18.29 17.27
N LEU A 380 9.60 -19.04 17.82
CA LEU A 380 8.50 -18.48 18.61
C LEU A 380 8.80 -18.38 20.11
N ALA A 381 9.94 -18.89 20.60
CA ALA A 381 10.28 -18.92 22.03
C ALA A 381 10.32 -17.53 22.70
N GLY A 382 10.67 -16.49 21.95
CA GLY A 382 10.71 -15.09 22.41
C GLY A 382 9.40 -14.32 22.24
N ARG A 383 8.31 -14.97 21.80
CA ARG A 383 7.03 -14.32 21.46
C ARG A 383 6.01 -14.37 22.60
N SER A 384 4.98 -13.53 22.51
CA SER A 384 3.85 -13.60 23.44
C SER A 384 3.17 -14.98 23.38
N GLN A 385 2.55 -15.40 24.48
CA GLN A 385 1.85 -16.68 24.56
C GLN A 385 0.72 -16.78 23.51
N THR A 386 0.03 -15.67 23.25
CA THR A 386 -1.04 -15.59 22.25
C THR A 386 -0.52 -15.80 20.83
N GLU A 387 0.60 -15.16 20.45
CA GLU A 387 1.24 -15.36 19.15
C GLU A 387 1.76 -16.79 18.99
N ARG A 388 2.32 -17.38 20.06
CA ARG A 388 2.74 -18.78 20.11
C ARG A 388 1.59 -19.74 19.86
N CYS A 389 0.49 -19.61 20.61
CA CYS A 389 -0.68 -20.46 20.47
C CYS A 389 -1.33 -20.34 19.09
N THR A 390 -1.46 -19.13 18.54
CA THR A 390 -2.03 -18.93 17.20
C THR A 390 -1.15 -19.53 16.11
N ALA A 391 0.16 -19.29 16.14
CA ALA A 391 1.08 -19.89 15.17
C ALA A 391 1.13 -21.42 15.27
N MET A 392 1.10 -21.96 16.49
CA MET A 392 1.04 -23.41 16.71
C MET A 392 -0.25 -24.05 16.18
N ARG A 393 -1.41 -23.40 16.34
CA ARG A 393 -2.67 -23.86 15.74
C ARG A 393 -2.63 -23.87 14.23
N VAL A 394 -2.09 -22.82 13.60
CA VAL A 394 -1.94 -22.76 12.14
C VAL A 394 -1.00 -23.86 11.63
N LEU A 395 0.05 -24.19 12.38
CA LEU A 395 0.98 -25.26 12.05
C LEU A 395 0.49 -26.68 12.42
N GLY A 396 -0.67 -26.80 13.09
CA GLY A 396 -1.21 -28.08 13.54
C GLY A 396 -0.37 -28.77 14.63
N ILE A 397 0.44 -28.01 15.40
CA ILE A 397 1.28 -28.54 16.47
C ILE A 397 0.47 -28.54 17.78
N PRO A 398 0.36 -29.69 18.49
CA PRO A 398 -0.34 -29.73 19.78
C PRO A 398 0.36 -28.86 20.83
N GLU A 399 -0.41 -28.11 21.61
CA GLU A 399 0.12 -27.26 22.69
C GLU A 399 0.93 -28.12 23.70
N PRO A 400 2.14 -27.69 24.12
CA PRO A 400 2.87 -28.41 25.14
C PRO A 400 2.09 -28.35 26.46
N GLU A 401 1.65 -29.50 26.93
CA GLU A 401 1.11 -29.65 28.29
C GLU A 401 2.22 -29.32 29.31
N GLY A 402 2.06 -28.21 30.03
CA GLY A 402 2.91 -27.84 31.17
C GLY A 402 3.99 -26.81 30.86
N VAL A 403 3.60 -25.53 30.84
CA VAL A 403 4.48 -24.43 31.27
C VAL A 403 3.65 -23.58 32.22
N ASP A 404 4.09 -23.55 33.48
CA ASP A 404 3.40 -23.00 34.65
C ASP A 404 2.74 -21.62 34.44
N GLU A 405 1.51 -21.48 34.95
CA GLU A 405 0.75 -20.23 35.14
C GLU A 405 1.41 -19.23 36.13
N VAL A 406 2.72 -19.34 36.41
CA VAL A 406 3.37 -18.59 37.49
C VAL A 406 4.44 -17.66 36.94
N ALA A 407 4.00 -16.56 36.33
CA ALA A 407 4.67 -15.25 36.38
C ALA A 407 3.87 -14.21 35.60
N GLN A 408 2.89 -13.56 36.24
CA GLN A 408 2.56 -12.12 36.15
C GLN A 408 1.13 -11.87 36.69
N THR A 409 1.00 -11.74 38.01
CA THR A 409 -0.23 -11.26 38.67
C THR A 409 0.04 -10.17 39.73
N GLU A 410 1.08 -9.34 39.59
CA GLU A 410 1.33 -8.28 40.59
C GLU A 410 1.53 -6.84 40.07
N GLU A 411 1.28 -6.52 38.80
CA GLU A 411 1.35 -5.10 38.34
C GLU A 411 0.18 -4.59 37.47
N VAL A 412 -1.00 -5.22 37.51
CA VAL A 412 -2.20 -4.70 36.77
C VAL A 412 -3.45 -4.59 37.66
N GLU A 413 -3.30 -4.50 38.99
CA GLU A 413 -4.39 -4.15 39.91
C GLU A 413 -4.20 -2.75 40.50
N GLU A 414 -4.02 -1.74 39.66
CA GLU A 414 -4.27 -0.35 40.04
C GLU A 414 -4.60 0.44 38.77
N ILE A 415 -5.89 0.49 38.42
CA ILE A 415 -6.68 1.47 37.64
C ILE A 415 -7.94 0.73 37.16
N VAL A 416 -8.72 0.19 38.10
CA VAL A 416 -10.14 -0.10 37.90
C VAL A 416 -10.85 0.31 39.20
N ALA A 417 -11.02 1.61 39.38
CA ALA A 417 -11.90 2.14 40.41
C ALA A 417 -12.72 3.29 39.81
N GLU A 418 -14.03 3.12 39.95
CA GLU A 418 -15.10 4.11 39.76
C GLU A 418 -15.51 4.45 38.32
N VAL A 419 -16.23 3.52 37.70
CA VAL A 419 -17.44 3.88 36.94
C VAL A 419 -18.57 2.99 37.45
N GLU A 420 -19.58 3.60 38.06
CA GLU A 420 -20.79 2.90 38.53
C GLU A 420 -21.48 2.18 37.35
N PRO A 421 -21.82 0.88 37.47
CA PRO A 421 -22.60 0.21 36.45
C PRO A 421 -24.08 0.60 36.62
N THR A 422 -24.65 1.27 35.63
CA THR A 422 -26.10 1.38 35.50
C THR A 422 -26.69 -0.02 35.24
N PRO A 423 -27.58 -0.55 36.09
CA PRO A 423 -28.13 -1.88 35.92
C PRO A 423 -29.38 -1.78 35.06
N LEU A 424 -29.31 -2.22 33.79
CA LEU A 424 -30.44 -2.64 32.95
C LEU A 424 -29.91 -3.11 31.59
N ALA A 425 -29.45 -4.36 31.53
CA ALA A 425 -29.52 -5.31 30.39
C ALA A 425 -28.56 -6.49 30.62
N GLU A 426 -28.59 -7.11 31.81
CA GLU A 426 -28.15 -8.49 31.94
C GLU A 426 -29.24 -9.39 31.32
N ASP A 427 -28.81 -10.45 30.62
CA ASP A 427 -29.61 -11.51 29.97
C ASP A 427 -29.96 -11.40 28.47
N MET A 428 -29.07 -10.83 27.65
CA MET A 428 -28.99 -11.20 26.21
C MET A 428 -27.59 -11.63 25.76
N LYS A 429 -27.33 -12.93 25.96
CA LYS A 429 -26.67 -13.91 25.08
C LYS A 429 -25.17 -13.77 24.72
N ARG A 430 -24.34 -14.38 25.56
CA ARG A 430 -23.04 -14.97 25.14
C ARG A 430 -23.19 -16.14 24.14
N GLU A 431 -24.39 -16.70 23.98
CA GLU A 431 -24.67 -17.86 23.11
C GLU A 431 -24.92 -17.51 21.62
N ASP A 432 -25.17 -16.25 21.24
CA ASP A 432 -25.44 -15.90 19.82
C ASP A 432 -24.15 -15.53 19.05
N PHE A 433 -23.09 -15.00 19.70
CA PHE A 433 -21.87 -14.58 19.01
C PHE A 433 -21.08 -15.75 18.43
N ASP A 434 -20.89 -16.83 19.20
CA ASP A 434 -20.17 -18.01 18.72
C ASP A 434 -20.90 -18.67 17.54
N GLU A 435 -22.24 -18.63 17.53
CA GLU A 435 -23.04 -19.12 16.43
C GLU A 435 -22.90 -18.22 15.18
N ILE A 436 -22.94 -16.89 15.35
CA ILE A 436 -22.72 -15.91 14.27
C ILE A 436 -21.31 -16.03 13.71
N TYR A 437 -20.29 -16.11 14.57
CA TYR A 437 -18.87 -16.25 14.20
C TYR A 437 -18.63 -17.57 13.47
N THR A 438 -19.19 -18.67 13.95
CA THR A 438 -19.04 -19.99 13.31
C THR A 438 -19.81 -20.07 11.99
N ARG A 439 -20.97 -19.41 11.87
CA ARG A 439 -21.70 -19.29 10.59
C ARG A 439 -20.94 -18.44 9.58
N LEU A 440 -20.32 -17.35 10.03
CA LEU A 440 -19.42 -16.55 9.20
C LEU A 440 -18.24 -17.41 8.73
N ALA A 441 -17.49 -18.05 9.62
CA ALA A 441 -16.40 -18.96 9.27
C ALA A 441 -16.82 -20.09 8.30
N ARG A 442 -18.01 -20.69 8.48
CA ARG A 442 -18.54 -21.71 7.55
C ARG A 442 -18.97 -21.16 6.20
N ALA A 443 -19.57 -19.97 6.17
CA ALA A 443 -19.94 -19.30 4.91
C ALA A 443 -18.68 -18.89 4.13
N LEU A 444 -17.66 -18.39 4.83
CA LEU A 444 -16.34 -18.07 4.30
C LEU A 444 -15.68 -19.31 3.65
N ALA A 445 -15.77 -20.47 4.31
CA ALA A 445 -15.25 -21.74 3.77
C ALA A 445 -16.05 -22.27 2.55
N SER A 446 -17.24 -21.76 2.28
CA SER A 446 -18.14 -22.27 1.22
C SER A 446 -17.94 -21.65 -0.16
N SER A 447 -17.18 -20.54 -0.26
CA SER A 447 -16.90 -19.78 -1.50
C SER A 447 -18.12 -19.34 -2.32
N GLU A 448 -19.35 -19.43 -1.79
CA GLU A 448 -20.58 -19.00 -2.45
C GLU A 448 -21.00 -17.59 -2.01
N ASP A 449 -20.90 -16.60 -2.91
CA ASP A 449 -21.18 -15.18 -2.63
C ASP A 449 -22.56 -14.91 -2.00
N SER A 450 -23.59 -15.68 -2.40
CA SER A 450 -24.96 -15.51 -1.90
C SER A 450 -25.13 -15.86 -0.41
N ARG A 451 -24.40 -16.87 0.08
CA ARG A 451 -24.39 -17.25 1.51
C ARG A 451 -23.58 -16.28 2.34
N ILE A 452 -22.50 -15.74 1.75
CA ILE A 452 -21.67 -14.71 2.39
C ILE A 452 -22.51 -13.44 2.60
N LEU A 453 -23.24 -12.98 1.58
CA LEU A 453 -24.10 -11.78 1.69
C LEU A 453 -25.21 -11.93 2.73
N GLU A 454 -25.90 -13.08 2.79
CA GLU A 454 -26.95 -13.31 3.80
C GLU A 454 -26.40 -13.23 5.24
N VAL A 455 -25.21 -13.77 5.47
CA VAL A 455 -24.56 -13.74 6.79
C VAL A 455 -24.07 -12.33 7.11
N VAL A 456 -23.53 -11.61 6.12
CA VAL A 456 -23.03 -10.24 6.25
C VAL A 456 -24.17 -9.25 6.56
N ASP A 457 -25.32 -9.37 5.91
CA ASP A 457 -26.50 -8.52 6.18
C ASP A 457 -27.00 -8.69 7.62
N ARG A 458 -27.10 -9.93 8.10
CA ARG A 458 -27.48 -10.20 9.50
C ARG A 458 -26.42 -9.70 10.49
N LEU A 459 -25.14 -9.79 10.16
CA LEU A 459 -24.06 -9.25 10.99
C LEU A 459 -24.12 -7.72 11.07
N ALA A 460 -24.47 -7.05 9.97
CA ALA A 460 -24.62 -5.60 9.97
C ALA A 460 -25.76 -5.14 10.89
N GLU A 461 -26.89 -5.85 10.91
CA GLU A 461 -27.99 -5.59 11.86
C GLU A 461 -27.51 -5.69 13.32
N VAL A 462 -26.77 -6.74 13.67
CA VAL A 462 -26.25 -6.95 15.03
C VAL A 462 -25.21 -5.88 15.44
N VAL A 463 -24.37 -5.44 14.49
CA VAL A 463 -23.41 -4.35 14.72
C VAL A 463 -24.14 -3.02 14.96
N VAL A 464 -25.20 -2.74 14.19
CA VAL A 464 -26.03 -1.53 14.30
C VAL A 464 -26.81 -1.51 15.62
N ASP A 465 -27.33 -2.65 16.07
CA ASP A 465 -28.03 -2.79 17.35
C ASP A 465 -27.10 -2.51 18.56
N GLY A 466 -25.79 -2.52 18.34
CA GLY A 466 -24.82 -2.08 19.32
C GLY A 466 -24.60 -3.06 20.48
N THR A 467 -24.97 -4.32 20.30
CA THR A 467 -24.84 -5.38 21.32
C THR A 467 -23.44 -5.95 21.42
N LEU A 468 -22.59 -5.74 20.40
CA LEU A 468 -21.23 -6.28 20.34
C LEU A 468 -20.23 -5.49 21.19
N THR A 469 -19.34 -6.22 21.86
CA THR A 469 -18.17 -5.69 22.56
C THR A 469 -17.05 -5.30 21.59
N ALA A 470 -16.10 -4.48 22.03
CA ALA A 470 -14.96 -4.09 21.21
C ALA A 470 -14.08 -5.27 20.76
N VAL A 471 -13.91 -6.29 21.62
CA VAL A 471 -13.16 -7.50 21.28
C VAL A 471 -13.86 -8.27 20.16
N GLN A 472 -15.18 -8.42 20.26
CA GLN A 472 -15.99 -9.09 19.24
C GLN A 472 -15.95 -8.35 17.89
N LEU A 473 -15.96 -7.02 17.90
CA LEU A 473 -15.78 -6.22 16.68
C LEU A 473 -14.41 -6.48 16.03
N VAL A 474 -13.34 -6.54 16.83
CA VAL A 474 -11.99 -6.86 16.31
C VAL A 474 -11.98 -8.27 15.71
N SER A 475 -12.50 -9.29 16.41
CA SER A 475 -12.53 -10.67 15.92
C SER A 475 -13.34 -10.83 14.62
N ILE A 476 -14.44 -10.09 14.46
CA ILE A 476 -15.20 -10.06 13.19
C ILE A 476 -14.33 -9.44 12.09
N THR A 477 -13.66 -8.30 12.36
CA THR A 477 -12.78 -7.72 11.33
C THR A 477 -11.66 -8.66 10.94
N GLU A 478 -11.02 -9.36 11.89
CA GLU A 478 -9.94 -10.32 11.62
C GLU A 478 -10.37 -11.43 10.65
N LEU A 479 -11.58 -11.99 10.84
CA LEU A 479 -12.15 -12.94 9.90
C LEU A 479 -12.35 -12.34 8.50
N LEU A 480 -12.86 -11.11 8.43
CA LEU A 480 -13.09 -10.42 7.16
C LEU A 480 -11.78 -10.02 6.45
N VAL A 481 -10.66 -9.91 7.15
CA VAL A 481 -9.33 -9.68 6.56
C VAL A 481 -8.50 -10.95 6.32
N GLY A 482 -9.04 -12.13 6.59
CA GLY A 482 -8.40 -13.41 6.24
C GLY A 482 -8.18 -13.58 4.73
N GLU A 483 -7.22 -14.44 4.37
CA GLU A 483 -6.93 -14.79 2.96
C GLU A 483 -8.13 -15.43 2.26
N GLU A 484 -8.91 -16.21 3.00
CA GLU A 484 -10.16 -16.87 2.58
C GLU A 484 -11.19 -15.87 2.03
N PHE A 485 -11.03 -14.58 2.35
CA PHE A 485 -11.97 -13.53 1.99
C PHE A 485 -11.50 -12.59 0.89
N ARG A 486 -10.32 -12.80 0.27
CA ARG A 486 -9.78 -11.86 -0.75
C ARG A 486 -10.74 -11.59 -1.92
N GLY A 487 -11.57 -12.57 -2.31
CA GLY A 487 -12.56 -12.43 -3.40
C GLY A 487 -13.85 -11.70 -3.00
N ALA A 488 -14.34 -11.93 -1.77
CA ALA A 488 -15.63 -11.41 -1.28
C ALA A 488 -15.56 -9.96 -0.75
N ARG A 489 -14.36 -9.40 -0.54
CA ARG A 489 -14.15 -7.98 -0.15
C ARG A 489 -14.73 -6.95 -1.12
N ARG A 490 -15.04 -7.37 -2.36
CA ARG A 490 -15.66 -6.52 -3.40
C ARG A 490 -17.18 -6.46 -3.32
N LEU A 491 -17.80 -7.25 -2.43
CA LEU A 491 -19.25 -7.26 -2.24
C LEU A 491 -19.66 -6.03 -1.41
N SER A 492 -20.63 -5.26 -1.93
CA SER A 492 -21.12 -4.03 -1.30
C SER A 492 -21.59 -4.23 0.15
N GLY A 493 -22.20 -5.38 0.45
CA GLY A 493 -22.62 -5.73 1.81
C GLY A 493 -21.46 -5.82 2.81
N VAL A 494 -20.27 -6.25 2.35
CA VAL A 494 -19.10 -6.38 3.23
C VAL A 494 -18.47 -5.01 3.50
N LEU A 495 -18.37 -4.16 2.48
CA LEU A 495 -17.90 -2.78 2.68
C LEU A 495 -18.82 -2.03 3.63
N TYR A 496 -20.14 -2.22 3.49
CA TYR A 496 -21.14 -1.71 4.42
C TYR A 496 -20.93 -2.25 5.84
N LEU A 497 -20.64 -3.55 6.00
CA LEU A 497 -20.32 -4.14 7.30
C LEU A 497 -19.04 -3.53 7.91
N PHE A 498 -17.98 -3.30 7.13
CA PHE A 498 -16.76 -2.60 7.60
C PHE A 498 -17.07 -1.17 8.05
N GLU A 499 -17.91 -0.43 7.32
CA GLU A 499 -18.35 0.90 7.72
C GLU A 499 -19.09 0.87 9.06
N LYS A 500 -20.02 -0.08 9.25
CA LYS A 500 -20.76 -0.25 10.51
C LYS A 500 -19.88 -0.68 11.66
N ILE A 501 -18.91 -1.56 11.42
CA ILE A 501 -17.93 -1.92 12.45
C ILE A 501 -17.07 -0.70 12.82
N GLY A 502 -16.70 0.13 11.84
CA GLY A 502 -15.96 1.37 12.07
C GLY A 502 -16.73 2.37 12.93
N GLU A 503 -18.00 2.63 12.60
CA GLU A 503 -18.91 3.47 13.40
C GLU A 503 -19.06 2.94 14.83
N ALA A 504 -19.29 1.63 14.97
CA ALA A 504 -19.44 0.95 16.25
C ALA A 504 -18.16 1.00 17.10
N ALA A 505 -16.99 0.88 16.47
CA ALA A 505 -15.69 0.95 17.13
C ALA A 505 -15.39 2.37 17.64
N VAL A 506 -15.69 3.41 16.85
CA VAL A 506 -15.51 4.80 17.29
C VAL A 506 -16.42 5.12 18.47
N THR A 507 -17.68 4.67 18.44
CA THR A 507 -18.63 4.87 19.54
C THR A 507 -18.15 4.20 20.84
N ARG A 508 -17.37 3.11 20.73
CA ARG A 508 -16.82 2.36 21.86
C ARG A 508 -15.37 2.71 22.20
N MET A 509 -14.78 3.71 21.55
CA MET A 509 -13.35 4.04 21.66
C MET A 509 -12.89 4.27 23.11
N GLY A 510 -13.75 4.86 23.95
CA GLY A 510 -13.47 5.08 25.36
C GLY A 510 -13.29 3.79 26.17
N SER A 511 -13.94 2.70 25.75
CA SER A 511 -13.85 1.37 26.38
C SER A 511 -12.78 0.46 25.75
N MET A 512 -12.17 0.87 24.64
CA MET A 512 -11.13 0.09 23.96
C MET A 512 -9.75 0.32 24.59
N SER A 513 -8.98 -0.76 24.76
CA SER A 513 -7.56 -0.63 25.05
C SER A 513 -6.80 -0.09 23.83
N THR A 514 -5.65 0.55 24.05
CA THR A 514 -4.79 1.06 22.97
C THR A 514 -4.37 -0.06 22.00
N GLU A 515 -4.11 -1.27 22.51
CA GLU A 515 -3.74 -2.42 21.66
C GLU A 515 -4.91 -2.84 20.76
N LEU A 516 -6.13 -2.94 21.29
CA LEU A 516 -7.32 -3.30 20.50
C LEU A 516 -7.64 -2.23 19.44
N ALA A 517 -7.45 -0.95 19.78
CA ALA A 517 -7.62 0.15 18.84
C ALA A 517 -6.60 0.07 17.69
N VAL A 518 -5.32 -0.13 17.99
CA VAL A 518 -4.27 -0.28 16.98
C VAL A 518 -4.49 -1.54 16.13
N GLN A 519 -4.93 -2.64 16.72
CA GLN A 519 -5.27 -3.88 16.02
C GLN A 519 -6.45 -3.67 15.05
N MET A 520 -7.52 -3.02 15.51
CA MET A 520 -8.66 -2.66 14.66
C MET A 520 -8.21 -1.84 13.46
N MET A 521 -7.38 -0.83 13.69
CA MET A 521 -6.86 0.03 12.63
C MET A 521 -5.96 -0.74 11.65
N ALA A 522 -5.15 -1.68 12.14
CA ALA A 522 -4.36 -2.57 11.29
C ALA A 522 -5.24 -3.49 10.44
N ASN A 523 -6.34 -4.02 10.98
CA ASN A 523 -7.30 -4.85 10.24
C ASN A 523 -7.98 -4.06 9.11
N PHE A 524 -8.40 -2.82 9.39
CA PHE A 524 -8.91 -1.93 8.35
C PHE A 524 -7.85 -1.63 7.27
N ALA A 525 -6.60 -1.39 7.68
CA ALA A 525 -5.50 -1.20 6.75
C ALA A 525 -5.21 -2.41 5.85
N LEU A 526 -5.24 -3.62 6.43
CA LEU A 526 -5.09 -4.89 5.71
C LEU A 526 -6.27 -5.18 4.77
N SER A 527 -7.46 -4.70 5.11
CA SER A 527 -8.66 -4.87 4.29
C SER A 527 -8.63 -3.99 3.04
N GLY A 528 -7.77 -2.97 3.03
CA GLY A 528 -7.76 -1.93 2.00
C GLY A 528 -8.90 -0.93 2.14
N VAL A 529 -9.65 -0.96 3.25
CA VAL A 529 -10.79 -0.06 3.52
C VAL A 529 -10.32 1.11 4.40
N PRO A 530 -10.14 2.32 3.84
CA PRO A 530 -9.67 3.47 4.59
C PRO A 530 -10.82 4.16 5.31
N TYR A 531 -11.20 3.65 6.47
CA TYR A 531 -12.17 4.33 7.33
C TYR A 531 -11.48 5.44 8.14
N VAL A 532 -11.19 6.56 7.47
CA VAL A 532 -10.38 7.69 7.98
C VAL A 532 -10.87 8.20 9.35
N TYR A 533 -12.18 8.17 9.59
CA TYR A 533 -12.75 8.61 10.86
C TYR A 533 -12.28 7.78 12.06
N LEU A 534 -12.17 6.45 11.91
CA LEU A 534 -11.62 5.57 12.96
C LEU A 534 -10.13 5.83 13.17
N PHE A 535 -9.36 5.97 12.09
CA PHE A 535 -7.92 6.24 12.16
C PHE A 535 -7.65 7.57 12.87
N GLU A 536 -8.42 8.61 12.54
CA GLU A 536 -8.31 9.91 13.20
C GLU A 536 -8.63 9.85 14.69
N ASN A 537 -9.71 9.19 15.09
CA ASN A 537 -10.09 9.09 16.50
C ASN A 537 -9.06 8.30 17.30
N ILE A 538 -8.58 7.17 16.79
CA ILE A 538 -7.54 6.36 17.45
C ILE A 538 -6.25 7.17 17.62
N VAL A 539 -5.80 7.82 16.55
CA VAL A 539 -4.56 8.59 16.56
C VAL A 539 -4.69 9.84 17.44
N LYS A 540 -5.82 10.54 17.44
CA LYS A 540 -6.04 11.72 18.30
C LYS A 540 -6.13 11.36 19.78
N ASP A 541 -6.87 10.31 20.14
CA ASP A 541 -7.07 9.93 21.54
C ASP A 541 -5.85 9.21 22.14
N ARG A 542 -5.20 8.35 21.36
CA ARG A 542 -4.24 7.37 21.90
C ARG A 542 -2.79 7.67 21.56
N ALA A 543 -2.48 8.53 20.57
CA ALA A 543 -1.09 8.77 20.14
C ALA A 543 -0.17 9.26 21.26
N ALA A 544 -0.67 9.95 22.28
CA ALA A 544 0.15 10.40 23.40
C ALA A 544 0.52 9.27 24.39
N THR A 545 -0.16 8.13 24.30
CA THR A 545 -0.05 6.99 25.24
C THR A 545 0.47 5.71 24.59
N MET A 546 0.70 5.72 23.27
CA MET A 546 1.20 4.55 22.53
C MET A 546 2.65 4.22 22.91
N SER A 547 2.96 2.92 22.94
CA SER A 547 4.35 2.46 22.95
C SER A 547 5.02 2.71 21.59
N PRO A 548 6.37 2.75 21.50
CA PRO A 548 7.06 2.91 20.22
C PRO A 548 6.65 1.86 19.16
N ILE A 549 6.39 0.62 19.58
CA ILE A 549 5.93 -0.44 18.69
C ILE A 549 4.51 -0.15 18.19
N GLN A 550 3.58 0.22 19.08
CA GLN A 550 2.22 0.62 18.71
C GLN A 550 2.20 1.84 17.80
N ALA A 551 3.09 2.80 18.03
CA ALA A 551 3.28 3.98 17.20
C ALA A 551 3.77 3.62 15.79
N ILE A 552 4.75 2.71 15.66
CA ILE A 552 5.22 2.21 14.36
C ILE A 552 4.10 1.46 13.64
N ARG A 553 3.39 0.56 14.31
CA ARG A 553 2.24 -0.18 13.74
C ARG A 553 1.14 0.77 13.26
N THR A 554 0.91 1.84 14.02
CA THR A 554 -0.05 2.87 13.65
C THR A 554 0.39 3.65 12.42
N LEU A 555 1.68 4.01 12.36
CA LEU A 555 2.29 4.65 11.20
C LEU A 555 2.26 3.72 9.97
N GLU A 556 2.40 2.41 10.12
CA GLU A 556 2.29 1.44 9.03
C GLU A 556 0.89 1.32 8.49
N ALA A 557 -0.11 1.18 9.37
CA ALA A 557 -1.52 1.14 8.98
C ALA A 557 -1.91 2.43 8.25
N CYS A 558 -1.39 3.57 8.71
CA CYS A 558 -1.58 4.83 8.02
C CYS A 558 -0.80 4.91 6.70
N ALA A 559 0.43 4.37 6.64
CA ALA A 559 1.28 4.40 5.44
C ALA A 559 0.75 3.51 4.32
N SER A 560 0.20 2.33 4.65
CA SER A 560 -0.37 1.38 3.68
C SER A 560 -1.60 1.97 2.98
N LEU A 561 -2.43 2.70 3.72
CA LEU A 561 -3.60 3.42 3.20
C LEU A 561 -3.31 4.88 2.83
N ARG A 562 -2.08 5.36 3.05
CA ARG A 562 -1.64 6.76 2.87
C ARG A 562 -2.50 7.81 3.61
N ILE A 563 -3.13 7.41 4.71
CA ILE A 563 -3.87 8.31 5.60
C ILE A 563 -2.86 9.18 6.34
N ARG A 564 -3.04 10.51 6.37
CA ARG A 564 -2.09 11.42 7.02
C ARG A 564 -2.77 12.32 8.05
N ILE A 565 -2.32 12.23 9.29
CA ILE A 565 -2.82 12.99 10.44
C ILE A 565 -1.64 13.79 11.02
N PRO A 566 -1.31 14.96 10.45
CA PRO A 566 0.06 15.50 10.48
C PRO A 566 0.62 15.82 11.86
N LYS A 567 -0.22 16.34 12.78
CA LYS A 567 0.23 16.79 14.11
C LYS A 567 0.50 15.60 15.03
N GLU A 568 -0.39 14.62 15.02
CA GLU A 568 -0.34 13.43 15.85
C GLU A 568 0.65 12.40 15.28
N MET A 569 0.83 12.31 13.95
CA MET A 569 1.88 11.49 13.34
C MET A 569 3.29 11.96 13.71
N ALA A 570 3.52 13.27 13.77
CA ALA A 570 4.77 13.81 14.26
C ALA A 570 5.00 13.46 15.74
N LEU A 571 3.92 13.34 16.52
CA LEU A 571 3.95 12.93 17.92
C LEU A 571 4.29 11.43 18.06
N LEU A 572 3.74 10.57 17.21
CA LEU A 572 4.09 9.15 17.13
C LEU A 572 5.58 8.94 16.77
N VAL A 573 6.08 9.68 15.78
CA VAL A 573 7.51 9.64 15.41
C VAL A 573 8.39 10.12 16.56
N ARG A 574 7.99 11.19 17.27
CA ARG A 574 8.69 11.66 18.47
C ARG A 574 8.64 10.66 19.61
N GLN A 575 7.55 9.93 19.81
CA GLN A 575 7.50 8.88 20.83
C GLN A 575 8.51 7.76 20.55
N CYS A 576 8.73 7.43 19.28
CA CYS A 576 9.73 6.44 18.88
C CYS A 576 11.17 6.92 19.09
N LEU A 577 11.43 8.24 19.06
CA LEU A 577 12.80 8.81 19.04
C LEU A 577 13.19 9.54 20.32
N ASP A 578 12.25 10.25 20.95
CA ASP A 578 12.47 11.20 22.04
C ASP A 578 11.62 10.89 23.29
N GLY A 579 10.82 9.82 23.27
CA GLY A 579 9.90 9.47 24.36
C GLY A 579 10.60 8.96 25.63
N PRO A 580 9.92 8.94 26.79
CA PRO A 580 10.45 8.36 28.03
C PRO A 580 10.82 6.86 27.91
N ASN A 581 10.29 6.18 26.89
CA ASN A 581 10.61 4.79 26.52
C ASN A 581 11.68 4.65 25.41
N ALA A 582 12.27 5.76 24.93
CA ALA A 582 13.30 5.76 23.87
C ALA A 582 14.63 5.10 24.29
N LEU A 583 14.79 4.76 25.58
CA LEU A 583 15.91 3.96 26.09
C LEU A 583 15.87 2.50 25.65
N VAL A 584 14.72 2.01 25.16
CA VAL A 584 14.65 0.71 24.47
C VAL A 584 15.11 0.93 23.04
N ARG A 585 16.35 0.52 22.73
CA ARG A 585 16.85 0.50 21.34
C ARG A 585 15.80 -0.14 20.45
N LEU A 586 15.25 0.63 19.51
CA LEU A 586 14.43 0.07 18.43
C LEU A 586 15.27 -1.00 17.73
N SER A 587 14.72 -2.19 17.52
CA SER A 587 15.43 -3.18 16.70
C SER A 587 15.64 -2.60 15.31
N SER A 588 16.68 -3.06 14.60
CA SER A 588 16.98 -2.58 13.24
C SER A 588 15.77 -2.69 12.30
N SER A 589 14.93 -3.71 12.49
CA SER A 589 13.65 -3.87 11.78
C SER A 589 12.65 -2.74 12.07
N HIS A 590 12.49 -2.34 13.33
CA HIS A 590 11.61 -1.22 13.73
C HIS A 590 12.13 0.12 13.26
N ALA A 591 13.45 0.31 13.29
CA ALA A 591 14.09 1.49 12.74
C ALA A 591 13.86 1.60 11.22
N VAL A 592 14.03 0.51 10.46
CA VAL A 592 13.76 0.48 9.01
C VAL A 592 12.28 0.68 8.71
N ARG A 593 11.37 0.09 9.49
CA ARG A 593 9.93 0.28 9.31
C ARG A 593 9.48 1.68 9.68
N LEU A 594 10.03 2.27 10.74
CA LEU A 594 9.85 3.68 11.06
C LEU A 594 10.38 4.57 9.94
N LEU A 595 11.56 4.31 9.38
CA LEU A 595 12.11 5.03 8.23
C LEU A 595 11.23 4.88 6.98
N THR A 596 10.71 3.69 6.73
CA THR A 596 9.86 3.39 5.59
C THR A 596 8.51 4.09 5.72
N CYS A 597 7.91 4.06 6.92
CA CYS A 597 6.66 4.76 7.19
C CYS A 597 6.84 6.26 7.17
N THR A 598 7.90 6.78 7.77
CA THR A 598 8.20 8.22 7.75
C THR A 598 8.57 8.71 6.36
N SER A 599 9.16 7.86 5.51
CA SER A 599 9.35 8.14 4.09
C SER A 599 8.02 8.11 3.31
N ALA A 600 7.23 7.03 3.47
CA ALA A 600 5.95 6.84 2.79
C ALA A 600 4.92 7.92 3.16
N LEU A 601 4.88 8.33 4.43
CA LEU A 601 4.04 9.40 4.97
C LEU A 601 4.69 10.79 4.89
N ARG A 602 5.94 10.86 4.41
CA ARG A 602 6.74 12.10 4.25
C ARG A 602 6.83 12.93 5.55
N LEU A 603 7.13 12.24 6.64
CA LEU A 603 7.30 12.78 7.99
C LEU A 603 8.76 13.14 8.31
N ALA A 604 9.73 12.72 7.50
CA ALA A 604 11.14 13.07 7.69
C ALA A 604 11.40 14.57 7.41
N PRO A 605 12.22 15.26 8.23
CA PRO A 605 12.54 16.68 8.04
C PRO A 605 13.38 16.90 6.76
N SER A 606 12.80 17.59 5.80
CA SER A 606 13.32 17.85 4.45
C SER A 606 14.58 18.74 4.31
N SER A 607 15.37 18.95 5.38
CA SER A 607 16.65 19.70 5.30
C SER A 607 17.84 18.77 5.49
N ASP A 608 18.85 18.81 4.62
CA ASP A 608 19.99 17.87 4.62
C ASP A 608 20.71 17.74 5.98
N ARG A 609 20.72 18.81 6.79
CA ARG A 609 21.27 18.79 8.15
C ARG A 609 20.35 18.12 9.18
N GLN A 610 19.04 18.39 9.17
CA GLN A 610 18.11 17.77 10.12
C GLN A 610 17.69 16.35 9.68
N GLY A 611 17.65 16.07 8.38
CA GLY A 611 17.49 14.74 7.82
C GLY A 611 18.71 13.87 8.11
N GLY A 612 19.92 14.45 8.02
CA GLY A 612 21.16 13.80 8.48
C GLY A 612 21.14 13.49 9.98
N ASP A 613 20.70 14.45 10.81
CA ASP A 613 20.58 14.26 12.27
C ASP A 613 19.46 13.27 12.65
N PHE A 614 18.35 13.26 11.91
CA PHE A 614 17.23 12.33 12.07
C PHE A 614 17.61 10.90 11.68
N VAL A 615 18.32 10.73 10.55
CA VAL A 615 18.84 9.44 10.12
C VAL A 615 19.97 8.98 11.04
N SER A 616 20.85 9.89 11.49
CA SER A 616 21.89 9.59 12.49
C SER A 616 21.26 9.06 13.77
N ARG A 617 20.24 9.74 14.32
CA ARG A 617 19.52 9.30 15.54
C ARG A 617 18.78 7.97 15.41
N ILE A 618 18.45 7.54 14.19
CA ILE A 618 17.84 6.22 13.94
C ILE A 618 18.92 5.15 13.75
N LEU A 619 20.12 5.54 13.29
CA LEU A 619 21.26 4.65 13.07
C LEU A 619 22.13 4.47 14.33
N ASP A 620 22.17 5.46 15.23
CA ASP A 620 22.83 5.45 16.55
C ASP A 620 22.01 4.64 17.59
#